data_AF-A0A9E5TI27-F1
#
_entry.id   AF-A0A9E5TI27-F1
#
_cell.length_a   1.000
_cell.length_b   1.000
_cell.length_c   1.000
_cell.angle_alpha   90.00
_cell.angle_beta   90.00
_cell.angle_gamma   90.00
#
_symmetry.space_group_name_H-M   'P 1'
#
loop_
_entity.id
_entity.type
_entity.pdbx_description
1 polymer ?
#
loop_
_entity_poly.entity_id
_entity_poly.type
_entity_poly.pdbx_seq_one_letter_code
_entity_poly.pdbx_strand_id
1 'polypeptide(L)'
;STANIPLLVDLIGAAFSGETPFKTEVYFVNMREFVDQKWGTPEAIALRDTDLGMVRLRAFGTFSMQVKDAQLFVNKIVGTQGLYY
;
A
#
# COMPACT_ATOMS: atom_id res chain seq x y z
N SER A 1 21.18 20.11 -19.44
CA SER A 1 21.58 21.51 -19.24
C SER A 1 20.41 22.28 -18.67
N THR A 2 20.44 22.56 -17.37
CA THR A 2 19.36 23.26 -16.66
C THR A 2 19.43 24.75 -16.98
N ALA A 3 18.37 25.32 -17.54
CA ALA A 3 18.29 26.74 -17.86
C ALA A 3 18.06 27.56 -16.58
N ASN A 4 19.13 28.17 -16.04
CA ASN A 4 19.06 29.12 -14.92
C ASN A 4 18.57 30.48 -15.45
N ILE A 5 17.25 30.73 -15.36
CA ILE A 5 16.69 32.08 -15.54
C ILE A 5 16.13 32.53 -14.18
N PRO A 6 16.88 33.38 -13.43
CA PRO A 6 16.52 33.79 -12.07
C PRO A 6 15.11 34.39 -11.94
N LEU A 7 14.69 35.21 -12.92
CA LEU A 7 13.38 35.88 -12.90
C LEU A 7 12.19 34.90 -12.97
N LEU A 8 12.35 33.78 -13.67
CA LEU A 8 11.31 32.76 -13.76
C LEU A 8 11.17 32.00 -12.44
N VAL A 9 12.29 31.74 -11.77
CA VAL A 9 12.34 31.04 -10.48
C VAL A 9 11.70 31.89 -9.39
N ASP A 10 11.97 33.20 -9.37
CA ASP A 10 11.37 34.12 -8.39
C ASP A 10 9.86 34.29 -8.59
N LEU A 11 9.40 34.33 -9.84
CA LEU A 11 7.96 34.40 -10.18
C LEU A 11 7.22 33.11 -9.76
N ILE A 12 7.83 31.95 -10.01
CA ILE A 12 7.30 30.66 -9.56
C ILE A 12 7.31 30.61 -8.03
N GLY A 13 8.41 30.96 -7.38
CA GLY A 13 8.52 31.02 -5.92
C GLY A 13 7.46 31.91 -5.27
N ALA A 14 7.19 33.09 -5.83
CA ALA A 14 6.14 33.98 -5.34
C ALA A 14 4.72 33.40 -5.54
N ALA A 15 4.48 32.70 -6.66
CA ALA A 15 3.21 32.04 -6.93
C ALA A 15 2.95 30.83 -6.01
N PHE A 16 4.00 30.18 -5.51
CA PHE A 16 3.95 29.08 -4.55
C PHE A 16 4.34 29.51 -3.12
N SER A 17 4.25 30.81 -2.78
CA SER A 17 4.50 31.35 -1.44
C SER A 17 5.86 30.97 -0.82
N GLY A 18 6.89 30.77 -1.64
CA GLY A 18 8.24 30.39 -1.22
C GLY A 18 8.44 28.89 -0.97
N GLU A 19 7.41 28.06 -1.19
CA GLU A 19 7.50 26.61 -1.11
C GLU A 19 7.88 26.01 -2.47
N THR A 20 8.62 24.90 -2.42
CA THR A 20 9.03 24.18 -3.62
C THR A 20 7.79 23.65 -4.36
N PRO A 21 7.58 24.00 -5.64
CA PRO A 21 6.40 23.60 -6.41
C PRO A 21 6.31 22.09 -6.68
N PHE A 22 7.39 21.34 -6.40
CA PHE A 22 7.49 19.90 -6.61
C PHE A 22 7.93 19.23 -5.30
N LYS A 23 6.98 18.94 -4.42
CA LYS A 23 7.23 18.07 -3.26
C LYS A 23 7.41 16.64 -3.76
N THR A 24 8.55 16.03 -3.46
CA THR A 24 8.85 14.62 -3.81
C THR A 24 8.80 13.76 -2.56
N GLU A 25 8.15 12.62 -2.67
CA GLU A 25 8.14 11.57 -1.65
C GLU A 25 8.85 10.33 -2.19
N VAL A 26 9.61 9.64 -1.33
CA VAL A 26 10.36 8.43 -1.71
C VAL A 26 9.78 7.24 -0.96
N TYR A 27 9.34 6.23 -1.72
CA TYR A 27 8.78 5.00 -1.19
C TYR A 27 9.70 3.82 -1.48
N PHE A 28 10.00 3.04 -0.45
CA PHE A 28 10.74 1.78 -0.57
C PHE A 28 9.76 0.62 -0.55
N VAL A 29 9.71 -0.14 -1.65
CA VAL A 29 8.87 -1.35 -1.75
C VAL A 29 9.78 -2.57 -1.80
N ASN A 30 9.56 -3.50 -0.87
CA ASN A 30 10.25 -4.77 -0.89
C ASN A 30 9.52 -5.75 -1.83
N MET A 31 10.22 -6.16 -2.89
CA MET A 31 9.72 -7.10 -3.89
C MET A 31 10.16 -8.55 -3.66
N ARG A 32 10.75 -8.87 -2.51
CA ARG A 32 11.04 -10.28 -2.17
C ARG A 32 9.75 -11.03 -1.87
N GLU A 33 9.82 -12.34 -1.98
CA GLU A 33 8.72 -13.20 -1.53
C GLU A 33 8.62 -13.16 0.00
N PHE A 34 7.44 -12.81 0.49
CA PHE A 34 7.05 -12.89 1.89
C PHE A 34 6.47 -14.27 2.13
N VAL A 35 7.32 -15.18 2.59
CA VAL A 35 6.94 -16.56 2.91
C VAL A 35 6.34 -16.66 4.32
N ASP A 36 5.77 -17.83 4.63
CA ASP A 36 5.26 -18.20 5.95
C ASP A 36 4.23 -17.23 6.56
N GLN A 37 3.46 -16.54 5.74
CA GLN A 37 2.39 -15.67 6.21
C GLN A 37 1.23 -16.52 6.71
N LYS A 38 0.99 -16.48 8.03
CA LYS A 38 -0.08 -17.25 8.67
C LYS A 38 -1.43 -16.57 8.45
N TRP A 39 -2.45 -17.38 8.21
CA TRP A 39 -3.84 -16.95 8.17
C TRP A 39 -4.73 -17.94 8.91
N GLY A 40 -5.90 -17.49 9.33
CA GLY A 40 -6.90 -18.37 9.89
C GLY A 40 -8.07 -17.64 10.52
N THR A 41 -9.05 -18.42 10.97
CA THR A 41 -10.25 -17.93 11.66
C THR A 41 -9.97 -17.78 13.15
N PRO A 42 -10.07 -16.56 13.75
CA PRO A 42 -9.84 -16.37 15.18
C PRO A 42 -10.84 -17.16 16.05
N GLU A 43 -12.11 -17.15 15.66
CA GLU A 43 -13.18 -17.90 16.32
C GLU A 43 -13.77 -18.99 15.40
N ALA A 44 -14.47 -19.95 15.99
CA ALA A 44 -15.10 -21.02 15.21
C ALA A 44 -16.39 -20.51 14.58
N ILE A 45 -16.59 -20.83 13.30
CA ILE A 45 -17.80 -20.47 12.57
C ILE A 45 -18.78 -21.64 12.69
N ALA A 46 -19.97 -21.37 13.26
CA ALA A 46 -21.03 -22.36 13.32
C ALA A 46 -21.69 -22.49 11.95
N LEU A 47 -21.66 -23.69 11.39
CA LEU A 47 -22.24 -24.06 10.10
C LEU A 47 -23.22 -25.21 10.29
N ARG A 48 -24.28 -25.18 9.49
CA ARG A 48 -25.27 -26.26 9.47
C ARG A 48 -24.99 -27.13 8.27
N ASP A 49 -24.60 -28.36 8.55
CA ASP A 49 -24.33 -29.41 7.58
C ASP A 49 -25.54 -30.36 7.50
N THR A 50 -25.83 -30.88 6.31
CA THR A 50 -26.99 -31.76 6.07
C THR A 50 -26.84 -33.13 6.70
N ASP A 51 -25.62 -33.63 6.82
CA ASP A 51 -25.33 -34.98 7.30
C ASP A 51 -24.79 -34.97 8.74
N LEU A 52 -24.07 -33.90 9.12
CA LEU A 52 -23.40 -33.78 10.43
C LEU A 52 -24.15 -32.86 11.41
N GLY A 53 -25.20 -32.16 10.97
CA GLY A 53 -25.96 -31.24 11.80
C GLY A 53 -25.22 -29.93 12.09
N MET A 54 -25.31 -29.40 13.32
CA MET A 54 -24.62 -28.15 13.68
C MET A 54 -23.13 -28.43 13.97
N VAL A 55 -22.25 -27.94 13.10
CA VAL A 55 -20.79 -28.11 13.21
C VAL A 55 -20.10 -26.76 13.43
N ARG A 56 -18.94 -26.78 14.10
CA ARG A 56 -18.10 -25.60 14.31
C ARG A 56 -16.81 -25.76 13.53
N LEU A 57 -16.63 -24.95 12.49
CA LEU A 57 -15.46 -25.01 11.62
C LEU A 57 -14.45 -23.93 11.97
N ARG A 58 -13.18 -24.29 11.88
CA ARG A 58 -12.04 -23.38 11.91
C ARG A 58 -11.09 -23.75 10.79
N ALA A 59 -10.49 -22.74 10.18
CA ALA A 59 -9.48 -22.91 9.16
C ALA A 59 -8.23 -22.14 9.54
N PHE A 60 -7.08 -22.75 9.33
CA PHE A 60 -5.77 -22.14 9.52
C PHE A 60 -4.87 -22.59 8.38
N GLY A 61 -3.91 -21.76 8.02
CA GLY A 61 -2.92 -22.11 7.03
C GLY A 61 -1.80 -21.09 6.94
N THR A 62 -0.91 -21.36 6.00
CA THR A 62 0.14 -20.43 5.60
C THR A 62 0.02 -20.15 4.11
N PHE A 63 0.39 -18.94 3.72
CA PHE A 63 0.52 -18.55 2.33
C PHE A 63 1.81 -17.77 2.14
N SER A 64 2.20 -17.59 0.87
CA SER A 64 3.33 -16.76 0.50
C SER A 64 2.85 -15.76 -0.55
N MET A 65 3.41 -14.56 -0.52
CA MET A 65 3.03 -13.50 -1.45
C MET A 65 4.24 -12.66 -1.85
N GLN A 66 4.16 -12.02 -3.01
CA GLN A 66 5.20 -11.12 -3.51
C GLN A 66 4.57 -9.93 -4.22
N VAL A 67 5.18 -8.76 -4.08
CA VAL A 67 4.79 -7.59 -4.88
C VAL A 67 5.33 -7.75 -6.30
N LYS A 68 4.43 -7.88 -7.28
CA LYS A 68 4.79 -8.00 -8.71
C LYS A 68 5.13 -6.64 -9.35
N ASP A 69 4.36 -5.61 -9.01
CA ASP A 69 4.49 -4.26 -9.56
C ASP A 69 4.43 -3.25 -8.41
N ALA A 70 5.57 -2.61 -8.14
CA ALA A 70 5.71 -1.64 -7.06
C ALA A 70 4.95 -0.33 -7.33
N GLN A 71 4.88 0.12 -8.58
CA GLN A 71 4.20 1.37 -8.94
C GLN A 71 2.70 1.22 -8.77
N LEU A 72 2.14 0.11 -9.25
CA LEU A 72 0.73 -0.21 -9.05
C LEU A 72 0.40 -0.42 -7.56
N PHE A 73 1.29 -1.06 -6.81
CA PHE A 73 1.13 -1.29 -5.38
C PHE A 73 1.07 0.03 -4.60
N VAL A 74 2.02 0.95 -4.82
CA VAL A 74 2.02 2.27 -4.18
C VAL A 74 0.77 3.06 -4.54
N ASN A 75 0.40 3.11 -5.83
CA ASN A 75 -0.78 3.85 -6.28
C ASN A 75 -2.08 3.34 -5.64
N LYS A 76 -2.25 2.02 -5.50
CA LYS A 76 -3.50 1.43 -4.99
C LYS A 76 -3.57 1.35 -3.47
N ILE A 77 -2.46 1.05 -2.81
CA ILE A 77 -2.46 0.77 -1.37
C ILE A 77 -2.02 2.00 -0.58
N VAL A 78 -0.95 2.68 -1.01
CA VAL A 78 -0.40 3.81 -0.28
C VAL A 78 -1.17 5.09 -0.56
N GLY A 79 -1.48 5.36 -1.83
CA GLY A 79 -2.25 6.55 -2.24
C GLY A 79 -3.68 6.59 -1.67
N THR A 80 -4.29 5.43 -1.44
CA THR A 80 -5.66 5.33 -0.91
C THR A 80 -5.71 5.44 0.63
N GLN A 81 -4.59 5.24 1.33
CA GLN A 81 -4.55 5.25 2.80
C GLN A 81 -4.48 6.66 3.42
N GLY A 82 -4.28 7.73 2.63
CA GLY A 82 -4.29 9.12 3.12
C GLY A 82 -3.24 9.43 4.19
N LEU A 83 -2.22 8.57 4.33
CA LEU A 83 -1.15 8.70 5.32
C LEU A 83 0.01 9.59 4.88
N TYR A 84 0.00 10.04 3.63
CA TYR A 84 1.02 10.88 3.02
C TYR A 84 0.33 12.01 2.23
N TYR A 85 0.77 13.25 2.47
CA TYR A 85 0.15 14.53 2.06
C TYR A 85 1.12 15.39 1.27
#